data_AF-A0AAW0DPX8-F1
#
_entry.id   AF-A0AAW0DPX8-F1
#
_cell.length_a   1.000
_cell.length_b   1.000
_cell.length_c   1.000
_cell.angle_alpha   90.00
_cell.angle_beta   90.00
_cell.angle_gamma   90.00
#
_symmetry.space_group_name_H-M   'P 1'
#
loop_
_entity.id
_entity.type
_entity.pdbx_description
1 polymer ?
#
loop_
_entity_poly.entity_id
_entity_poly.type
_entity_poly.pdbx_seq_one_letter_code
_entity_poly.pdbx_strand_id
1 'polypeptide(L)'
;MKISEIEDIIRKPEEEIHALNDKISQLQTKRDKLQSFVDSHRSLLSPVRRLPRDLLAEIFLQCLPGDRLPIRSIGEAPLLLTTVCHTWREVAITTPRLWRAIHFIFPTLAGYYTLDNHFRSFFKAQKDGLELWLNRSGSVMLTLSCCLPLDAAASSRAVREELRSMYVQLLGTLLRNSTRWKSFYLNGFPADMLSTMHDLKAEDIPHLDSLFLQGNGLSLIASPTVPEVPDSPYHNIARAPSLRVLHILYTRVDPFTLPVRWNGLTDLTLCNNVMRGTQSIPQSDRDDMSAC
;
A
#
# COMPACT_ATOMS: atom_id res chain seq x y z
N MET A 1 8.02 58.20 51.93
CA MET A 1 8.55 57.88 50.60
C MET A 1 7.40 57.99 49.63
N LYS A 2 7.44 58.96 48.71
CA LYS A 2 6.35 59.19 47.75
C LYS A 2 6.46 58.12 46.65
N ILE A 3 5.34 57.60 46.17
CA ILE A 3 5.29 56.56 45.11
C ILE A 3 6.14 56.95 43.89
N SER A 4 6.19 58.25 43.57
CA SER A 4 7.03 58.82 42.52
C SER A 4 8.54 58.59 42.67
N GLU A 5 9.07 58.48 43.90
CA GLU A 5 10.49 58.21 44.14
C GLU A 5 10.84 56.74 43.88
N ILE A 6 9.88 55.83 44.06
CA ILE A 6 10.05 54.39 43.80
C ILE A 6 9.99 54.12 42.29
N GLU A 7 9.08 54.78 41.58
CA GLU A 7 8.96 54.71 40.11
C GLU A 7 10.26 55.13 39.42
N ASP A 8 10.92 56.17 39.92
CA ASP A 8 12.19 56.65 39.36
C ASP A 8 13.38 55.70 39.63
N ILE A 9 13.33 54.94 40.75
CA ILE A 9 14.33 53.93 41.09
C ILE A 9 14.17 52.68 40.21
N ILE A 10 12.93 52.29 39.88
CA ILE A 10 12.62 51.10 39.06
C ILE A 10 12.89 51.35 37.58
N ARG A 11 12.74 52.60 37.11
CA ARG A 11 12.94 52.98 35.71
C ARG A 11 14.30 52.55 35.13
N LYS A 12 15.39 52.75 35.88
CA LYS A 12 16.74 52.38 35.42
C LYS A 12 16.92 50.86 35.21
N PRO A 13 16.61 49.99 36.20
CA PRO A 13 16.59 48.54 35.99
C PRO A 13 15.69 48.09 34.83
N GLU A 14 14.54 48.73 34.63
CA GLU A 14 13.65 48.41 33.50
C GLU A 14 14.26 48.76 32.14
N GLU A 15 14.92 49.91 32.03
CA GLU A 15 15.69 50.31 30.84
C GLU A 15 16.84 49.32 30.56
N GLU A 16 17.55 48.86 31.59
CA GLU A 16 18.61 47.85 31.47
C GLU A 16 18.07 46.49 31.04
N ILE A 17 16.93 46.06 31.61
CA ILE A 17 16.25 44.82 31.19
C ILE A 17 15.83 44.91 29.72
N HIS A 18 15.30 46.05 29.28
CA HIS A 18 14.96 46.26 27.87
C HIS A 18 16.19 46.16 26.97
N ALA A 19 17.27 46.87 27.32
CA ALA A 19 18.50 46.84 26.56
C ALA A 19 19.14 45.44 26.47
N LEU A 20 19.09 44.67 27.56
CA LEU A 20 19.57 43.29 27.59
C LEU A 20 18.70 42.35 26.75
N ASN A 21 17.38 42.49 26.80
CA ASN A 21 16.45 41.71 25.99
C ASN A 21 16.63 41.98 24.49
N ASP A 22 16.86 43.24 24.11
CA ASP A 22 17.21 43.61 22.74
C ASP A 22 18.53 42.94 22.32
N LYS A 23 19.52 42.94 23.21
CA LYS A 23 20.81 42.30 22.93
C LYS A 23 20.69 40.79 22.78
N ILE A 24 19.89 40.15 23.63
CA ILE A 24 19.58 38.72 23.55
C ILE A 24 18.92 38.41 22.21
N SER A 25 17.91 39.18 21.81
CA SER A 25 17.20 38.98 20.54
C SER A 25 18.12 39.12 19.32
N GLN A 26 19.03 40.11 19.34
CA GLN A 26 20.04 40.27 18.30
C GLN A 26 21.01 39.09 18.24
N LEU A 27 21.50 38.63 19.39
CA LEU A 27 22.42 37.49 19.47
C LEU A 27 21.77 36.18 19.06
N GLN A 28 20.50 35.95 19.43
CA GLN A 28 19.71 34.81 18.97
C GLN A 28 19.55 34.83 17.45
N THR A 29 19.19 35.98 16.87
CA THR A 29 19.10 36.14 15.41
C THR A 29 20.44 35.84 14.72
N LYS A 30 21.55 36.31 15.29
CA LYS A 30 22.90 36.04 14.76
C LYS A 30 23.27 34.58 14.87
N ARG A 31 22.98 33.93 16.00
CA ARG A 31 23.18 32.49 16.22
C ARG A 31 22.40 31.69 15.19
N ASP A 32 21.11 31.99 14.98
CA ASP A 32 20.25 31.23 14.07
C ASP A 32 20.71 31.36 12.60
N LYS A 33 21.20 32.53 12.20
CA LYS A 33 21.83 32.73 10.89
C LYS A 33 23.12 31.90 10.74
N LEU A 34 23.99 31.90 11.75
CA LEU A 34 25.22 31.11 11.71
C LEU A 34 24.94 29.60 11.75
N GLN A 35 23.95 29.19 12.54
CA GLN A 35 23.53 27.80 12.65
C GLN A 35 23.00 27.28 11.31
N SER A 36 22.13 28.05 10.63
CA SER A 36 21.65 27.68 9.29
C SER A 36 22.78 27.61 8.25
N PHE A 37 23.80 28.46 8.35
CA PHE A 37 25.00 28.39 7.52
C PHE A 37 25.83 27.12 7.79
N VAL A 38 26.04 26.77 9.06
CA VAL A 38 26.74 25.53 9.46
C VAL A 38 25.97 24.30 9.00
N ASP A 39 24.65 24.26 9.17
CA ASP A 39 23.82 23.14 8.76
C ASP A 39 23.82 22.98 7.23
N SER A 40 23.81 24.09 6.50
CA SER A 40 24.00 24.10 5.05
C SER A 40 25.35 23.50 4.66
N HIS A 41 26.45 23.92 5.29
CA HIS A 41 27.79 23.39 5.02
C HIS A 41 27.95 21.92 5.41
N ARG A 42 27.43 21.50 6.56
CA ARG A 42 27.38 20.09 6.97
C ARG A 42 26.60 19.25 5.97
N SER A 43 25.50 19.78 5.44
CA SER A 43 24.71 19.10 4.42
C SER A 43 25.50 18.92 3.11
N LEU A 44 26.36 19.87 2.74
CA LEU A 44 27.24 19.79 1.55
C LEU A 44 28.35 18.75 1.72
N LEU A 45 28.85 18.58 2.95
CA LEU A 45 29.87 17.59 3.30
C LEU A 45 29.30 16.17 3.50
N SER A 46 27.98 16.00 3.43
CA SER A 46 27.34 14.70 3.60
C SER A 46 27.81 13.70 2.53
N PRO A 47 28.35 12.52 2.92
CA PRO A 47 28.81 11.49 1.99
C PRO A 47 27.74 11.07 0.97
N VAL A 48 26.46 11.14 1.35
CA VAL A 48 25.31 10.83 0.51
C VAL A 48 25.22 11.72 -0.73
N ARG A 49 25.66 12.98 -0.68
CA ARG A 49 25.65 13.88 -1.86
C ARG A 49 26.77 13.57 -2.86
N ARG A 50 27.80 12.83 -2.44
CA ARG A 50 28.92 12.42 -3.28
C ARG A 50 28.63 11.12 -4.03
N LEU A 51 27.57 10.41 -3.66
CA LEU A 51 27.19 9.15 -4.29
C LEU A 51 26.43 9.43 -5.60
N PRO A 52 26.81 8.80 -6.72
CA PRO A 52 26.01 8.79 -7.94
C PRO A 52 24.58 8.33 -7.67
N ARG A 53 23.62 8.92 -8.40
CA ARG A 53 22.19 8.59 -8.24
C ARG A 53 21.90 7.10 -8.45
N ASP A 54 22.59 6.47 -9.38
CA ASP A 54 22.40 5.04 -9.70
C ASP A 54 22.85 4.13 -8.54
N LEU A 55 23.97 4.45 -7.90
CA LEU A 55 24.43 3.72 -6.72
C LEU A 55 23.50 3.95 -5.52
N LEU A 56 22.96 5.16 -5.37
CA LEU A 56 21.97 5.44 -4.34
C LEU A 56 20.68 4.64 -4.58
N ALA A 57 20.22 4.56 -5.84
CA ALA A 57 19.07 3.76 -6.22
C ALA A 57 19.29 2.26 -5.94
N GLU A 58 20.50 1.74 -6.20
CA GLU A 58 20.82 0.35 -5.89
C GLU A 58 20.83 0.10 -4.37
N ILE A 59 21.41 1.01 -3.57
CA ILE A 59 21.32 0.93 -2.10
C ILE A 59 19.86 0.92 -1.65
N PHE A 60 19.01 1.78 -2.21
CA PHE A 60 17.59 1.84 -1.88
C PHE A 60 16.85 0.52 -2.17
N LEU A 61 17.23 -0.18 -3.24
CA LEU A 61 16.66 -1.50 -3.55
C LEU A 61 17.02 -2.52 -2.47
N GLN A 62 18.22 -2.43 -1.88
CA GLN A 62 18.64 -3.28 -0.76
C GLN A 62 17.97 -2.89 0.57
N CYS A 63 17.27 -1.76 0.64
CA CYS A 63 16.50 -1.34 1.81
C CYS A 63 15.05 -1.84 1.80
N LEU A 64 14.59 -2.47 0.71
CA LEU A 64 13.25 -3.07 0.67
C LEU A 64 13.18 -4.25 1.65
N PRO A 65 12.00 -4.54 2.24
CA PRO A 65 11.81 -5.74 3.04
C PRO A 65 12.17 -7.00 2.25
N GLY A 66 12.95 -7.90 2.86
CA GLY A 66 13.44 -9.12 2.21
C GLY A 66 12.53 -10.33 2.40
N ASP A 67 11.76 -10.34 3.48
CA ASP A 67 10.89 -11.42 3.96
C ASP A 67 9.41 -11.21 3.59
N ARG A 68 9.05 -10.03 3.07
CA ARG A 68 7.66 -9.73 2.68
C ARG A 68 7.61 -8.65 1.61
N LEU A 69 6.42 -8.47 1.03
CA LEU A 69 6.18 -7.33 0.16
C LEU A 69 6.11 -6.03 0.98
N PRO A 70 6.59 -4.89 0.44
CA PRO A 70 6.44 -3.59 1.09
C PRO A 70 4.97 -3.25 1.34
N ILE A 71 4.64 -2.63 2.47
CA ILE A 71 3.33 -2.01 2.67
C ILE A 71 3.43 -0.50 2.46
N ARG A 72 2.27 0.19 2.41
CA ARG A 72 2.22 1.64 2.21
C ARG A 72 2.46 2.39 3.52
N SER A 73 3.64 2.28 4.11
CA SER A 73 4.00 2.93 5.37
C SER A 73 5.15 3.94 5.22
N ILE A 74 5.04 5.10 5.87
CA ILE A 74 6.15 6.09 5.93
C ILE A 74 7.33 5.59 6.77
N GLY A 75 7.16 4.51 7.53
CA GLY A 75 8.19 3.89 8.36
C GLY A 75 9.06 2.86 7.64
N GLU A 76 8.78 2.53 6.38
CA GLU A 76 9.57 1.55 5.61
C GLU A 76 9.83 2.00 4.17
N ALA A 77 10.82 1.38 3.52
CA ALA A 77 11.09 1.60 2.11
C ALA A 77 9.97 1.00 1.23
N PRO A 78 9.63 1.65 0.10
CA PRO A 78 10.29 2.80 -0.50
C PRO A 78 9.81 4.17 0.02
N LEU A 79 8.70 4.25 0.76
CA LEU A 79 8.12 5.53 1.17
C LEU A 79 8.99 6.30 2.17
N LEU A 80 9.61 5.63 3.13
CA LEU A 80 10.58 6.22 4.06
C LEU A 80 11.68 6.97 3.32
N LEU A 81 12.17 6.41 2.21
CA LEU A 81 13.23 7.02 1.42
C LEU A 81 12.78 8.36 0.79
N THR A 82 11.48 8.53 0.58
CA THR A 82 10.90 9.79 0.08
C THR A 82 10.77 10.89 1.13
N THR A 83 10.98 10.60 2.41
CA THR A 83 10.83 11.58 3.50
C THR A 83 12.17 12.13 4.01
N VAL A 84 13.30 11.47 3.71
CA VAL A 84 14.63 11.82 4.24
C VAL A 84 15.13 13.19 3.76
N CYS A 85 15.28 13.39 2.45
CA CYS A 85 15.71 14.66 1.88
C CYS A 85 15.24 14.80 0.42
N HIS A 86 15.41 15.99 -0.18
CA HIS A 86 15.01 16.24 -1.57
C HIS A 86 15.66 15.25 -2.56
N THR A 87 16.99 15.04 -2.47
CA THR A 87 17.72 14.15 -3.38
C THR A 87 17.27 12.70 -3.26
N TRP A 88 17.04 12.22 -2.04
CA TRP A 88 16.55 10.85 -1.81
C TRP A 88 15.14 10.66 -2.34
N ARG A 89 14.27 11.65 -2.12
CA ARG A 89 12.92 11.67 -2.69
C ARG A 89 12.95 11.60 -4.20
N GLU A 90 13.77 12.42 -4.84
CA GLU A 90 13.90 12.43 -6.29
C GLU A 90 14.33 11.05 -6.80
N VAL A 91 15.43 10.49 -6.27
CA VAL A 91 15.95 9.18 -6.67
C VAL A 91 14.93 8.06 -6.40
N ALA A 92 14.27 8.05 -5.24
CA ALA A 92 13.28 7.03 -4.91
C ALA A 92 12.07 7.09 -5.86
N ILE A 93 11.57 8.28 -6.17
CA ILE A 93 10.43 8.46 -7.09
C ILE A 93 10.81 8.08 -8.53
N THR A 94 12.02 8.42 -8.98
CA THR A 94 12.49 8.14 -10.35
C THR A 94 13.09 6.75 -10.54
N THR A 95 13.02 5.87 -9.52
CA THR A 95 13.46 4.48 -9.59
C THR A 95 12.27 3.52 -9.57
N PRO A 96 11.70 3.15 -10.74
CA PRO A 96 10.49 2.33 -10.81
C PRO A 96 10.57 0.96 -10.11
N ARG A 97 11.76 0.36 -10.08
CA ARG A 97 12.02 -0.95 -9.44
C ARG A 97 11.68 -0.96 -7.94
N LEU A 98 11.74 0.20 -7.27
CA LEU A 98 11.36 0.34 -5.86
C LEU A 98 9.85 0.14 -5.62
N TRP A 99 9.04 0.42 -6.65
CA TRP A 99 7.57 0.41 -6.58
C TRP A 99 6.96 -0.82 -7.24
N ARG A 100 7.79 -1.80 -7.66
CA ARG A 100 7.36 -2.98 -8.41
C ARG A 100 6.46 -3.92 -7.61
N ALA A 101 6.47 -3.81 -6.29
CA ALA A 101 5.71 -4.70 -5.42
C ALA A 101 5.03 -3.95 -4.29
N ILE A 102 3.87 -4.43 -3.87
CA ILE A 102 3.13 -3.90 -2.71
C ILE A 102 2.20 -4.98 -2.14
N HIS A 103 2.13 -5.04 -0.81
CA HIS A 103 1.01 -5.64 -0.11
C HIS A 103 0.04 -4.55 0.36
N PHE A 104 -1.20 -4.62 -0.12
CA PHE A 104 -2.23 -3.62 0.10
C PHE A 104 -3.40 -4.19 0.91
N ILE A 105 -3.66 -3.57 2.06
CA ILE A 105 -4.79 -3.95 2.92
C ILE A 105 -5.98 -3.07 2.55
N PHE A 106 -7.08 -3.69 2.14
CA PHE A 106 -8.30 -2.98 1.80
C PHE A 106 -8.89 -2.31 3.06
N PRO A 107 -9.32 -1.03 2.98
CA PRO A 107 -9.98 -0.36 4.09
C PRO A 107 -11.26 -1.09 4.51
N THR A 108 -11.36 -1.50 5.77
CA THR A 108 -12.55 -2.13 6.34
C THR A 108 -13.30 -1.18 7.25
N LEU A 109 -14.58 -1.46 7.51
CA LEU A 109 -15.32 -0.76 8.56
C LEU A 109 -14.95 -1.26 9.96
N ALA A 110 -14.07 -2.27 10.09
CA ALA A 110 -13.48 -2.65 11.37
C ALA A 110 -12.70 -1.45 11.96
N GLY A 111 -13.34 -0.71 12.87
CA GLY A 111 -12.85 0.55 13.46
C GLY A 111 -13.74 1.77 13.18
N TYR A 112 -14.64 1.67 12.20
CA TYR A 112 -15.62 2.69 11.82
C TYR A 112 -17.04 2.12 11.99
N TYR A 113 -17.82 2.68 12.92
CA TYR A 113 -19.19 2.21 13.17
C TYR A 113 -20.15 2.52 12.00
N THR A 114 -19.80 3.47 11.13
CA THR A 114 -20.63 3.93 10.00
C THR A 114 -19.77 4.36 8.79
N LEU A 115 -20.40 4.40 7.62
CA LEU A 115 -19.79 4.87 6.36
C LEU A 115 -19.86 6.40 6.26
N ASP A 116 -19.20 7.06 7.21
CA ASP A 116 -19.18 8.52 7.36
C ASP A 116 -18.17 9.21 6.42
N ASN A 117 -18.10 10.54 6.51
CA ASN A 117 -17.17 11.34 5.71
C ASN A 117 -15.70 11.03 6.03
N HIS A 118 -15.41 10.62 7.27
CA HIS A 118 -14.04 10.28 7.66
C HIS A 118 -13.59 8.99 6.96
N PHE A 119 -14.40 7.93 7.01
CA PHE A 119 -14.12 6.68 6.30
C PHE A 119 -13.97 6.92 4.79
N ARG A 120 -14.85 7.73 4.19
CA ARG A 120 -14.76 8.07 2.75
C ARG A 120 -13.47 8.78 2.38
N SER A 121 -13.07 9.75 3.19
CA SER A 121 -11.82 10.47 3.01
C SER A 121 -10.60 9.55 3.15
N PHE A 122 -10.60 8.69 4.18
CA PHE A 122 -9.57 7.68 4.38
C PHE A 122 -9.49 6.70 3.20
N PHE A 123 -10.62 6.17 2.76
CA PHE A 123 -10.71 5.27 1.61
C PHE A 123 -10.15 5.93 0.35
N LYS A 124 -10.56 7.17 0.08
CA LYS A 124 -10.07 7.96 -1.05
C LYS A 124 -8.56 8.14 -0.97
N ALA A 125 -8.01 8.50 0.19
CA ALA A 125 -6.58 8.65 0.38
C ALA A 125 -5.80 7.33 0.16
N GLN A 126 -6.36 6.20 0.55
CA GLN A 126 -5.76 4.88 0.29
C GLN A 126 -5.79 4.53 -1.20
N LYS A 127 -6.91 4.79 -1.89
CA LYS A 127 -7.02 4.61 -3.34
C LYS A 127 -6.01 5.50 -4.09
N ASP A 128 -5.98 6.79 -3.79
CA ASP A 128 -5.07 7.75 -4.43
C ASP A 128 -3.59 7.36 -4.18
N GLY A 129 -3.29 6.89 -2.97
CA GLY A 129 -1.96 6.40 -2.61
C GLY A 129 -1.55 5.14 -3.38
N LEU A 130 -2.47 4.20 -3.59
CA LEU A 130 -2.26 3.00 -4.40
C LEU A 130 -2.06 3.36 -5.87
N GLU A 131 -2.89 4.24 -6.43
CA GLU A 131 -2.74 4.73 -7.81
C GLU A 131 -1.37 5.42 -8.01
N LEU A 132 -0.95 6.25 -7.05
CA LEU A 132 0.37 6.89 -7.09
C LEU A 132 1.50 5.85 -7.04
N TRP A 133 1.37 4.80 -6.22
CA TRP A 133 2.35 3.71 -6.16
C TRP A 133 2.48 2.99 -7.50
N LEU A 134 1.34 2.62 -8.08
CA LEU A 134 1.27 1.95 -9.38
C LEU A 134 1.86 2.83 -10.49
N ASN A 135 1.59 4.14 -10.48
CA ASN A 135 2.17 5.08 -11.45
C ASN A 135 3.70 5.17 -11.32
N ARG A 136 4.24 5.19 -10.09
CA ARG A 136 5.69 5.24 -9.86
C ARG A 136 6.43 3.98 -10.33
N SER A 137 5.74 2.84 -10.37
CA SER A 137 6.30 1.60 -10.92
C SER A 137 6.55 1.68 -12.45
N GLY A 138 6.07 2.72 -13.14
CA GLY A 138 6.42 2.97 -14.54
C GLY A 138 5.93 1.86 -15.47
N SER A 139 6.86 1.13 -16.11
CA SER A 139 6.56 -0.02 -16.99
C SER A 139 7.04 -1.36 -16.43
N VAL A 140 7.59 -1.38 -15.20
CA VAL A 140 8.12 -2.62 -14.63
C VAL A 140 7.01 -3.62 -14.33
N MET A 141 7.35 -4.91 -14.31
CA MET A 141 6.39 -5.94 -13.91
C MET A 141 6.00 -5.83 -12.43
N LEU A 142 4.74 -6.12 -12.13
CA LEU A 142 4.13 -5.90 -10.82
C LEU A 142 3.91 -7.20 -10.05
N THR A 143 4.25 -7.17 -8.77
CA THR A 143 3.90 -8.20 -7.79
C THR A 143 2.97 -7.58 -6.75
N LEU A 144 1.67 -7.87 -6.86
CA LEU A 144 0.64 -7.24 -6.04
C LEU A 144 0.03 -8.29 -5.13
N SER A 145 0.02 -8.02 -3.84
CA SER A 145 -0.76 -8.78 -2.87
C SER A 145 -1.82 -7.86 -2.29
N CYS A 146 -3.06 -8.32 -2.22
CA CYS A 146 -4.13 -7.60 -1.57
C CYS A 146 -4.84 -8.50 -0.57
N CYS A 147 -5.17 -7.92 0.58
CA CYS A 147 -5.93 -8.58 1.63
C CYS A 147 -7.15 -7.73 1.95
N LEU A 148 -8.31 -8.37 2.02
CA LEU A 148 -9.51 -7.81 2.63
C LEU A 148 -9.74 -8.54 3.96
N PRO A 149 -9.40 -7.92 5.11
CA PRO A 149 -9.74 -8.47 6.41
C PRO A 149 -11.24 -8.68 6.52
N LEU A 150 -11.64 -9.69 7.32
CA LEU A 150 -13.05 -10.01 7.51
C LEU A 150 -13.80 -8.78 8.04
N ASP A 151 -14.71 -8.23 7.23
CA ASP A 151 -15.46 -7.04 7.61
C ASP A 151 -16.51 -7.39 8.68
N ALA A 152 -16.70 -6.50 9.64
CA ALA A 152 -17.64 -6.70 10.73
C ALA A 152 -19.08 -6.64 10.18
N ALA A 153 -19.67 -7.81 9.92
CA ALA A 153 -21.02 -7.92 9.40
C ALA A 153 -22.06 -7.48 10.45
N ALA A 154 -22.56 -6.24 10.33
CA ALA A 154 -23.88 -5.78 10.80
C ALA A 154 -24.29 -4.43 10.17
N SER A 155 -23.90 -4.15 8.92
CA SER A 155 -24.26 -2.90 8.22
C SER A 155 -25.53 -3.06 7.36
N SER A 156 -26.30 -1.98 7.19
CA SER A 156 -27.54 -1.98 6.39
C SER A 156 -27.26 -2.29 4.91
N ARG A 157 -28.28 -2.69 4.15
CA ARG A 157 -28.13 -2.99 2.70
C ARG A 157 -27.51 -1.83 1.91
N ALA A 158 -27.95 -0.60 2.19
CA ALA A 158 -27.42 0.60 1.54
C ALA A 158 -25.92 0.78 1.80
N VAL A 159 -25.46 0.53 3.03
CA VAL A 159 -24.03 0.60 3.38
C VAL A 159 -23.22 -0.47 2.63
N ARG A 160 -23.75 -1.69 2.52
CA ARG A 160 -23.06 -2.78 1.79
C ARG A 160 -22.96 -2.51 0.29
N GLU A 161 -24.01 -1.97 -0.32
CA GLU A 161 -24.02 -1.60 -1.74
C GLU A 161 -23.01 -0.48 -2.03
N GLU A 162 -22.94 0.51 -1.17
CA GLU A 162 -21.97 1.59 -1.28
C GLU A 162 -20.53 1.12 -1.08
N LEU A 163 -20.28 0.34 -0.03
CA LEU A 163 -18.97 -0.21 0.25
C LEU A 163 -18.48 -1.10 -0.91
N ARG A 164 -19.38 -1.92 -1.48
CA ARG A 164 -19.11 -2.70 -2.69
C ARG A 164 -18.70 -1.78 -3.84
N SER A 165 -19.42 -0.69 -4.10
CA SER A 165 -19.06 0.27 -5.16
C SER A 165 -17.65 0.83 -4.96
N MET A 166 -17.30 1.21 -3.72
CA MET A 166 -15.97 1.70 -3.39
C MET A 166 -14.88 0.64 -3.62
N TYR A 167 -15.11 -0.61 -3.17
CA TYR A 167 -14.18 -1.72 -3.38
C TYR A 167 -13.99 -2.08 -4.86
N VAL A 168 -15.07 -2.08 -5.66
CA VAL A 168 -14.99 -2.31 -7.12
C VAL A 168 -14.17 -1.21 -7.78
N GLN A 169 -14.34 0.06 -7.38
CA GLN A 169 -13.53 1.15 -7.91
C GLN A 169 -12.05 1.00 -7.55
N LEU A 170 -11.74 0.52 -6.34
CA LEU A 170 -10.37 0.26 -5.90
C LEU A 170 -9.74 -0.92 -6.65
N LEU A 171 -10.47 -2.03 -6.78
CA LEU A 171 -10.02 -3.18 -7.57
C LEU A 171 -9.81 -2.81 -9.04
N GLY A 172 -10.69 -1.97 -9.60
CA GLY A 172 -10.52 -1.41 -10.94
C GLY A 172 -9.21 -0.65 -11.14
N THR A 173 -8.64 -0.05 -10.09
CA THR A 173 -7.30 0.57 -10.18
C THR A 173 -6.18 -0.46 -10.40
N LEU A 174 -6.30 -1.63 -9.76
CA LEU A 174 -5.39 -2.75 -9.93
C LEU A 174 -5.56 -3.34 -11.33
N LEU A 175 -6.80 -3.61 -11.74
CA LEU A 175 -7.12 -4.24 -13.03
C LEU A 175 -6.62 -3.41 -14.22
N ARG A 176 -6.66 -2.08 -14.15
CA ARG A 176 -6.09 -1.21 -15.21
C ARG A 176 -4.60 -1.42 -15.47
N ASN A 177 -3.88 -2.05 -14.54
CA ASN A 177 -2.46 -2.37 -14.65
C ASN A 177 -2.20 -3.86 -14.93
N SER A 178 -3.23 -4.63 -15.31
CA SER A 178 -3.18 -6.09 -15.48
C SER A 178 -2.12 -6.56 -16.48
N THR A 179 -1.87 -5.77 -17.52
CA THR A 179 -0.91 -6.10 -18.59
C THR A 179 0.52 -6.26 -18.08
N ARG A 180 0.82 -5.68 -16.92
CA ARG A 180 2.14 -5.68 -16.28
C ARG A 180 2.22 -6.62 -15.08
N TRP A 181 1.15 -7.32 -14.74
CA TRP A 181 1.17 -8.23 -13.59
C TRP A 181 2.10 -9.41 -13.86
N LYS A 182 3.02 -9.65 -12.93
CA LYS A 182 3.81 -10.88 -12.83
C LYS A 182 3.20 -11.82 -11.79
N SER A 183 2.84 -11.29 -10.63
CA SER A 183 2.19 -12.08 -9.58
C SER A 183 1.05 -11.29 -8.96
N PHE A 184 -0.11 -11.93 -8.80
CA PHE A 184 -1.31 -11.30 -8.29
C PHE A 184 -1.96 -12.20 -7.22
N TYR A 185 -2.03 -11.69 -5.99
CA TYR A 185 -2.57 -12.41 -4.84
C TYR A 185 -3.75 -11.64 -4.26
N LEU A 186 -4.93 -12.24 -4.21
CA LEU A 186 -6.12 -11.71 -3.55
C LEU A 186 -6.53 -12.65 -2.41
N ASN A 187 -6.58 -12.12 -1.19
CA ASN A 187 -7.00 -12.87 0.00
C ASN A 187 -8.22 -12.23 0.68
N GLY A 188 -9.21 -13.06 1.02
CA GLY A 188 -10.35 -12.67 1.86
C GLY A 188 -11.46 -11.93 1.13
N PHE A 189 -11.52 -12.04 -0.20
CA PHE A 189 -12.46 -11.25 -1.02
C PHE A 189 -13.84 -11.90 -1.17
N PRO A 190 -14.94 -11.12 -1.19
CA PRO A 190 -16.28 -11.60 -1.46
C PRO A 190 -16.44 -12.09 -2.89
N ALA A 191 -17.37 -13.03 -3.03
CA ALA A 191 -17.75 -13.66 -4.29
C ALA A 191 -18.04 -12.69 -5.43
N ASP A 192 -18.92 -11.74 -5.12
CA ASP A 192 -19.47 -10.79 -6.07
C ASP A 192 -18.52 -9.64 -6.41
N MET A 193 -17.39 -9.55 -5.71
CA MET A 193 -16.30 -8.65 -6.05
C MET A 193 -15.32 -9.32 -7.01
N LEU A 194 -14.98 -10.58 -6.76
CA LEU A 194 -14.08 -11.31 -7.63
C LEU A 194 -14.69 -11.58 -9.02
N SER A 195 -16.02 -11.63 -9.13
CA SER A 195 -16.70 -11.72 -10.44
C SER A 195 -16.45 -10.52 -11.36
N THR A 196 -16.04 -9.37 -10.84
CA THR A 196 -15.65 -8.22 -11.68
C THR A 196 -14.41 -8.48 -12.53
N MET A 197 -13.67 -9.55 -12.24
CA MET A 197 -12.51 -9.98 -13.01
C MET A 197 -12.88 -10.84 -14.23
N HIS A 198 -14.16 -11.19 -14.43
CA HIS A 198 -14.62 -12.05 -15.52
C HIS A 198 -14.24 -11.53 -16.92
N ASP A 199 -14.20 -10.20 -17.08
CA ASP A 199 -13.91 -9.54 -18.35
C ASP A 199 -12.41 -9.53 -18.70
N LEU A 200 -11.53 -9.90 -17.76
CA LEU A 200 -10.10 -10.00 -18.04
C LEU A 200 -9.82 -11.19 -18.94
N LYS A 201 -9.21 -10.91 -20.09
CA LYS A 201 -8.77 -11.94 -21.04
C LYS A 201 -7.31 -12.28 -20.82
N ALA A 202 -6.89 -13.44 -21.31
CA ALA A 202 -5.48 -13.86 -21.25
C ALA A 202 -4.51 -12.87 -21.93
N GLU A 203 -4.98 -12.14 -22.93
CA GLU A 203 -4.25 -11.08 -23.63
C GLU A 203 -4.01 -9.83 -22.75
N ASP A 204 -4.87 -9.60 -21.74
CA ASP A 204 -4.75 -8.48 -20.79
C ASP A 204 -3.76 -8.77 -19.65
N ILE A 205 -3.23 -10.00 -19.57
CA ILE A 205 -2.33 -10.50 -18.50
C ILE A 205 -1.18 -11.36 -19.07
N PRO A 206 -0.43 -10.89 -20.07
CA PRO A 206 0.53 -11.71 -20.81
C PRO A 206 1.71 -12.19 -19.95
N HIS A 207 2.01 -11.48 -18.86
CA HIS A 207 3.17 -11.72 -18.00
C HIS A 207 2.83 -12.40 -16.68
N LEU A 208 1.56 -12.75 -16.44
CA LEU A 208 1.12 -13.34 -15.18
C LEU A 208 1.69 -14.75 -15.04
N ASP A 209 2.57 -14.90 -14.05
CA ASP A 209 3.25 -16.14 -13.66
C ASP A 209 2.53 -16.79 -12.48
N SER A 210 2.17 -15.99 -11.47
CA SER A 210 1.56 -16.47 -10.23
C SER A 210 0.20 -15.82 -9.97
N LEU A 211 -0.83 -16.64 -9.77
CA LEU A 211 -2.16 -16.20 -9.41
C LEU A 211 -2.64 -16.91 -8.15
N PHE A 212 -3.06 -16.14 -7.16
CA PHE A 212 -3.68 -16.65 -5.94
C PHE A 212 -4.99 -15.92 -5.68
N LEU A 213 -6.08 -16.68 -5.56
CA LEU A 213 -7.42 -16.15 -5.36
C LEU A 213 -8.08 -16.89 -4.20
N GLN A 214 -8.20 -16.23 -3.06
CA GLN A 214 -8.85 -16.77 -1.88
C GLN A 214 -10.10 -15.97 -1.52
N GLY A 215 -11.18 -16.73 -1.38
CA GLY A 215 -12.50 -16.26 -0.99
C GLY A 215 -12.68 -16.15 0.50
N ASN A 216 -13.66 -15.35 0.92
CA ASN A 216 -14.20 -15.43 2.28
C ASN A 216 -15.55 -16.17 2.36
N GLY A 217 -16.09 -16.63 1.21
CA GLY A 217 -17.39 -17.32 1.14
C GLY A 217 -18.60 -16.41 1.42
N LEU A 218 -18.41 -15.09 1.47
CA LEU A 218 -19.45 -14.10 1.68
C LEU A 218 -19.84 -13.44 0.36
N SER A 219 -21.05 -12.88 0.32
CA SER A 219 -21.42 -11.85 -0.64
C SER A 219 -21.80 -10.58 0.09
N LEU A 220 -21.39 -9.42 -0.45
CA LEU A 220 -21.76 -8.13 0.14
C LEU A 220 -23.25 -7.82 -0.08
N ILE A 221 -23.80 -8.23 -1.23
CA ILE A 221 -25.17 -7.84 -1.62
C ILE A 221 -26.08 -9.01 -2.03
N ALA A 222 -25.55 -10.19 -2.35
CA ALA A 222 -26.39 -11.33 -2.72
C ALA A 222 -26.97 -12.03 -1.48
N SER A 223 -28.23 -12.44 -1.57
CA SER A 223 -28.81 -13.42 -0.64
C SER A 223 -28.02 -14.74 -0.74
N PRO A 224 -27.83 -15.53 0.34
CA PRO A 224 -27.13 -16.83 0.32
C PRO A 224 -27.72 -17.88 -0.63
N THR A 225 -28.78 -17.54 -1.37
CA THR A 225 -29.52 -18.38 -2.30
C THR A 225 -29.52 -17.76 -3.71
N VAL A 226 -28.40 -17.82 -4.45
CA VAL A 226 -28.36 -17.53 -5.89
C VAL A 226 -27.44 -18.54 -6.60
N PRO A 227 -27.79 -19.01 -7.80
CA PRO A 227 -27.35 -20.28 -8.39
C PRO A 227 -25.89 -20.29 -8.82
N GLU A 228 -25.37 -21.49 -9.02
CA GLU A 228 -24.11 -21.80 -9.71
C GLU A 228 -23.87 -20.82 -10.86
N VAL A 229 -22.88 -19.93 -10.67
CA VAL A 229 -22.41 -19.04 -11.73
C VAL A 229 -21.88 -19.95 -12.85
N PRO A 230 -22.45 -19.92 -14.07
CA PRO A 230 -22.19 -20.96 -15.08
C PRO A 230 -20.74 -20.97 -15.58
N ASP A 231 -20.07 -19.81 -15.54
CA ASP A 231 -18.67 -19.66 -15.92
C ASP A 231 -17.90 -19.10 -14.74
N SER A 232 -16.97 -19.89 -14.22
CA SER A 232 -16.09 -19.45 -13.14
C SER A 232 -15.33 -18.19 -13.61
N PRO A 233 -15.38 -17.06 -12.87
CA PRO A 233 -14.91 -15.75 -13.35
C PRO A 233 -13.41 -15.65 -13.63
N TYR A 234 -12.67 -16.75 -13.48
CA TYR A 234 -11.23 -16.85 -13.70
C TYR A 234 -10.87 -17.81 -14.84
N HIS A 235 -11.88 -18.36 -15.54
CA HIS A 235 -11.68 -19.26 -16.67
C HIS A 235 -10.76 -18.62 -17.72
N ASN A 236 -10.95 -17.34 -18.02
CA ASN A 236 -10.09 -16.60 -18.95
C ASN A 236 -8.69 -16.30 -18.40
N ILE A 237 -8.58 -16.04 -17.10
CA ILE A 237 -7.32 -15.71 -16.43
C ILE A 237 -6.39 -16.94 -16.37
N ALA A 238 -6.99 -18.11 -16.15
CA ALA A 238 -6.30 -19.40 -16.16
C ALA A 238 -5.63 -19.74 -17.51
N ARG A 239 -6.03 -19.08 -18.61
CA ARG A 239 -5.43 -19.23 -19.94
C ARG A 239 -4.19 -18.36 -20.16
N ALA A 240 -3.78 -17.57 -19.16
CA ALA A 240 -2.62 -16.70 -19.26
C ALA A 240 -1.39 -17.50 -19.75
N PRO A 241 -0.66 -16.97 -20.76
CA PRO A 241 0.33 -17.77 -21.48
C PRO A 241 1.56 -18.14 -20.64
N SER A 242 1.85 -17.32 -19.62
CA SER A 242 3.04 -17.42 -18.76
C SER A 242 2.75 -18.02 -17.38
N LEU A 243 1.52 -18.47 -17.12
CA LEU A 243 1.07 -18.91 -15.80
C LEU A 243 1.78 -20.21 -15.38
N ARG A 244 2.41 -20.19 -14.20
CA ARG A 244 3.11 -21.35 -13.60
C ARG A 244 2.53 -21.73 -12.24
N VAL A 245 2.03 -20.76 -11.49
CA VAL A 245 1.48 -20.97 -10.15
C VAL A 245 0.02 -20.54 -10.13
N LEU A 246 -0.89 -21.46 -9.77
CA LEU A 246 -2.33 -21.20 -9.71
C LEU A 246 -2.95 -21.74 -8.43
N HIS A 247 -3.48 -20.84 -7.60
CA HIS A 247 -4.25 -21.20 -6.40
C HIS A 247 -5.63 -20.57 -6.47
N ILE A 248 -6.68 -21.38 -6.46
CA ILE A 248 -8.08 -20.95 -6.43
C ILE A 248 -8.75 -21.57 -5.19
N LEU A 249 -8.90 -20.74 -4.15
CA LEU A 249 -9.43 -21.09 -2.82
C LEU A 249 -10.71 -20.30 -2.50
N TYR A 250 -11.62 -20.21 -3.46
CA TYR A 250 -12.80 -19.35 -3.36
C TYR A 250 -14.10 -20.10 -3.68
N THR A 251 -14.12 -20.82 -4.81
CA THR A 251 -15.28 -21.58 -5.30
C THR A 251 -14.84 -23.00 -5.63
N ARG A 252 -15.79 -23.94 -5.69
CA ARG A 252 -15.55 -25.22 -6.36
C ARG A 252 -15.23 -24.93 -7.82
N VAL A 253 -14.12 -25.49 -8.28
CA VAL A 253 -13.68 -25.42 -9.67
C VAL A 253 -13.40 -26.85 -10.09
N ASP A 254 -14.05 -27.29 -11.17
CA ASP A 254 -13.73 -28.59 -11.75
C ASP A 254 -12.37 -28.49 -12.48
N PRO A 255 -11.34 -29.22 -12.01
CA PRO A 255 -10.02 -29.20 -12.63
C PRO A 255 -10.06 -29.59 -14.11
N PHE A 256 -10.99 -30.44 -14.55
CA PHE A 256 -11.05 -30.90 -15.94
C PHE A 256 -11.63 -29.85 -16.90
N THR A 257 -12.32 -28.84 -16.36
CA THR A 257 -12.87 -27.72 -17.15
C THR A 257 -11.96 -26.49 -17.13
N LEU A 258 -10.90 -26.51 -16.33
CA LEU A 258 -9.95 -25.39 -16.26
C LEU A 258 -9.11 -25.34 -17.54
N PRO A 259 -9.14 -24.21 -18.28
CA PRO A 259 -8.43 -24.07 -19.55
C PRO A 259 -6.96 -23.69 -19.31
N VAL A 260 -6.31 -24.36 -18.37
CA VAL A 260 -4.93 -24.09 -17.96
C VAL A 260 -3.96 -24.77 -18.93
N ARG A 261 -2.82 -24.13 -19.17
CA ARG A 261 -1.69 -24.75 -19.87
C ARG A 261 -0.94 -25.68 -18.93
N TRP A 262 -1.44 -26.90 -18.75
CA TRP A 262 -0.90 -27.90 -17.81
C TRP A 262 0.60 -28.11 -17.89
N ASN A 263 1.20 -28.06 -19.09
CA ASN A 263 2.64 -28.26 -19.29
C ASN A 263 3.53 -27.20 -18.63
N GLY A 264 3.01 -25.99 -18.38
CA GLY A 264 3.77 -24.88 -17.81
C GLY A 264 3.60 -24.70 -16.30
N LEU A 265 2.64 -25.42 -15.71
CA LEU A 265 2.23 -25.24 -14.33
C LEU A 265 3.17 -26.01 -13.38
N THR A 266 3.73 -25.31 -12.40
CA THR A 266 4.58 -25.90 -11.35
C THR A 266 3.80 -26.16 -10.07
N ASP A 267 2.81 -25.32 -9.77
CA ASP A 267 2.07 -25.36 -8.51
C ASP A 267 0.57 -25.13 -8.76
N LEU A 268 -0.25 -26.04 -8.23
CA LEU A 268 -1.71 -25.98 -8.35
C LEU A 268 -2.35 -26.24 -6.99
N THR A 269 -3.25 -25.36 -6.57
CA THR A 269 -4.18 -25.67 -5.48
C THR A 269 -5.59 -25.24 -5.85
N LEU A 270 -6.52 -26.19 -5.78
CA LEU A 270 -7.94 -25.94 -6.02
C LEU A 270 -8.71 -26.35 -4.77
N CYS A 271 -9.54 -25.45 -4.26
CA CYS A 271 -10.45 -25.77 -3.16
C CYS A 271 -11.55 -26.72 -3.64
N ASN A 272 -11.68 -27.87 -2.98
CA ASN A 272 -12.82 -28.78 -3.19
C ASN A 272 -13.97 -28.58 -2.19
N ASN A 273 -13.73 -27.81 -1.10
CA ASN A 273 -14.74 -27.52 -0.07
C ASN A 273 -14.65 -26.07 0.43
N VAL A 274 -15.81 -25.44 0.60
CA VAL A 274 -15.98 -24.14 1.28
C VAL A 274 -15.77 -24.36 2.78
N MET A 275 -14.52 -24.39 3.23
CA MET A 275 -14.22 -24.47 4.66
C MET A 275 -14.29 -23.06 5.26
N ARG A 276 -15.34 -22.82 6.07
CA ARG A 276 -15.34 -21.74 7.06
C ARG A 276 -14.20 -22.02 8.05
N GLY A 277 -13.21 -21.14 8.08
CA GLY A 277 -12.20 -21.14 9.14
C GLY A 277 -10.79 -21.39 8.62
N THR A 278 -9.98 -20.34 8.72
CA THR A 278 -8.52 -20.33 8.94
C THR A 278 -7.84 -21.70 8.84
N GLN A 279 -7.39 -22.08 7.65
CA GLN A 279 -6.28 -23.01 7.53
C GLN A 279 -5.20 -22.40 6.65
N SER A 280 -3.99 -22.60 7.16
CA SER A 280 -2.72 -22.02 6.80
C SER A 280 -2.27 -22.31 5.38
N ILE A 281 -1.55 -21.32 4.85
CA ILE A 281 -0.61 -21.37 3.73
C ILE A 281 0.12 -22.74 3.71
N PRO A 282 0.24 -23.40 2.54
CA PRO A 282 0.99 -24.65 2.41
C PRO A 282 2.43 -24.50 2.91
N GLN A 283 2.89 -25.52 3.63
CA GLN A 283 4.13 -25.56 4.42
C GLN A 283 5.45 -25.50 3.63
N SER A 284 5.44 -25.30 2.31
CA SER A 284 6.67 -25.16 1.51
C SER A 284 7.21 -23.72 1.45
N ASP A 285 6.43 -22.70 1.84
CA ASP A 285 6.84 -21.29 1.82
C ASP A 285 6.95 -20.66 3.22
N ARG A 286 6.93 -21.49 4.28
CA ARG A 286 6.97 -21.01 5.68
C ARG A 286 8.34 -20.55 6.17
N ASP A 287 9.41 -20.88 5.45
CA ASP A 287 10.74 -20.41 5.83
C ASP A 287 11.02 -18.96 5.37
N ASP A 288 10.15 -18.38 4.53
CA ASP A 288 10.35 -17.03 3.96
C ASP A 288 9.32 -15.96 4.44
N MET A 289 8.37 -16.28 5.32
CA MET A 289 7.29 -15.34 5.66
C MET A 289 6.82 -15.35 7.13
N SER A 290 7.69 -15.72 8.08
CA SER A 290 7.39 -15.65 9.52
C SER A 290 8.22 -14.60 10.27
N ALA A 291 7.83 -13.33 10.14
CA ALA A 291 7.93 -12.35 11.23
C ALA A 291 6.89 -11.24 10.98
N CYS A 292 5.97 -11.09 11.93
CA CYS A 292 4.73 -10.32 11.93
C CYS A 292 4.81 -8.86 11.42
#